data_AF-A0A950SJ12-F1
#
_entry.id   AF-A0A950SJ12-F1
#
_cell.length_a   1.000
_cell.length_b   1.000
_cell.length_c   1.000
_cell.angle_alpha   90.00
_cell.angle_beta   90.00
_cell.angle_gamma   90.00
#
_symmetry.space_group_name_H-M   'P 1'
#
loop_
_entity.id
_entity.type
_entity.pdbx_description
1 polymer ?
#
loop_
_entity_poly.entity_id
_entity_poly.type
_entity_poly.pdbx_seq_one_letter_code
_entity_poly.pdbx_strand_id
1 'polypeptide(L)'
;MATLTYLQAISAALRDELRADQRVFVMGEDIGVFGGAFKVTDGFIDEFGPERVMDTPLAESAIIGTAIGAAVVGLRPVCEMQFADFISCGFDQLVNVAGKMHYRQGLAVPITVRLPSGGGFSGGPFHSQNPEAWFMHSPGIKVVAPSTAEDAKGLLHAAIHDPNPVCYMEHKHLYRRVKGEVPEGVYETPFTARVARPGSDLVVIAYGAMVGVALEATEDLDGASVEVLDLRSLVPLDEAAILDSVARCSKVVIVDEANSTCAAGAQVAALIAERGFEWLDGPVVRVATPDVPIPFSPPLEQAVLPGVERVKEACRELLEY
;
A
#
# COMPACT_ATOMS: atom_id res chain seq x y z
N MET A 1 -16.51 3.10 -18.08
CA MET A 1 -16.18 2.52 -16.76
C MET A 1 -16.34 1.02 -16.90
N ALA A 2 -15.37 0.25 -16.43
CA ALA A 2 -15.40 -1.20 -16.48
C ALA A 2 -15.29 -1.78 -15.07
N THR A 3 -15.97 -2.90 -14.82
CA THR A 3 -15.80 -3.64 -13.56
C THR A 3 -14.52 -4.47 -13.65
N LEU A 4 -13.50 -4.09 -12.88
CA LEU A 4 -12.20 -4.76 -12.86
C LEU A 4 -11.90 -5.33 -11.47
N THR A 5 -11.15 -6.43 -11.42
CA THR A 5 -10.48 -6.80 -10.17
C THR A 5 -9.38 -5.80 -9.83
N TYR A 6 -8.96 -5.78 -8.57
CA TYR A 6 -7.79 -5.03 -8.12
C TYR A 6 -6.54 -5.34 -8.96
N LEU A 7 -6.28 -6.62 -9.26
CA LEU A 7 -5.18 -7.04 -10.13
C LEU A 7 -5.33 -6.51 -11.57
N GLN A 8 -6.54 -6.58 -12.13
CA GLN A 8 -6.81 -6.08 -13.48
C GLN A 8 -6.67 -4.56 -13.54
N ALA A 9 -6.99 -3.84 -12.46
CA ALA A 9 -6.83 -2.40 -12.40
C ALA A 9 -5.34 -1.99 -12.39
N ILE A 10 -4.49 -2.70 -11.64
CA ILE A 10 -3.02 -2.54 -11.68
C ILE A 10 -2.49 -2.82 -13.08
N SER A 11 -2.89 -3.95 -13.67
CA SER A 11 -2.49 -4.34 -15.03
C SER A 11 -2.93 -3.29 -16.05
N ALA A 12 -4.15 -2.75 -15.94
CA ALA A 12 -4.65 -1.69 -16.80
C ALA A 12 -3.81 -0.40 -16.67
N ALA A 13 -3.46 0.01 -15.45
CA ALA A 13 -2.63 1.19 -15.23
C ALA A 13 -1.26 1.06 -15.90
N LEU A 14 -0.57 -0.08 -15.68
CA LEU A 14 0.74 -0.32 -16.30
C LEU A 14 0.64 -0.34 -17.83
N ARG A 15 -0.40 -0.97 -18.38
CA ARG A 15 -0.59 -1.04 -19.84
C ARG A 15 -0.87 0.33 -20.44
N ASP A 16 -1.67 1.14 -19.76
CA ASP A 16 -1.95 2.54 -20.15
C ASP A 16 -0.65 3.37 -20.17
N GLU A 17 0.17 3.26 -19.13
CA GLU A 17 1.46 3.98 -19.03
C GLU A 17 2.49 3.52 -20.07
N LEU A 18 2.62 2.21 -20.30
CA LEU A 18 3.53 1.66 -21.31
C LEU A 18 3.16 2.14 -22.73
N ARG A 19 1.86 2.29 -23.01
CA ARG A 19 1.37 2.84 -24.30
C ARG A 19 1.62 4.35 -24.41
N ALA A 20 1.40 5.09 -23.33
CA ALA A 20 1.44 6.55 -23.33
C ALA A 20 2.87 7.11 -23.37
N ASP A 21 3.83 6.49 -22.68
CA ASP A 21 5.18 7.01 -22.53
C ASP A 21 6.24 5.96 -22.85
N GLN A 22 7.04 6.22 -23.91
CA GLN A 22 8.14 5.34 -24.33
C GLN A 22 9.29 5.25 -23.31
N ARG A 23 9.32 6.17 -22.33
CA ARG A 23 10.31 6.16 -21.23
C ARG A 23 9.93 5.18 -20.12
N VAL A 24 8.66 4.79 -20.01
CA VAL A 24 8.19 3.85 -18.98
C VAL A 24 8.56 2.43 -19.37
N PHE A 25 9.09 1.61 -18.47
CA PHE A 25 9.26 0.19 -18.75
C PHE A 25 9.10 -0.60 -17.45
N VAL A 26 8.72 -1.87 -17.56
CA VAL A 26 8.58 -2.75 -16.40
C VAL A 26 9.77 -3.72 -16.33
N MET A 27 10.29 -3.94 -15.13
CA MET A 27 11.37 -4.90 -14.90
C MET A 27 11.19 -5.62 -13.57
N GLY A 28 11.59 -6.89 -13.52
CA GLY A 28 11.42 -7.73 -12.35
C GLY A 28 11.58 -9.21 -12.67
N GLU A 29 11.36 -10.04 -11.67
CA GLU A 29 11.54 -11.49 -11.75
C GLU A 29 10.27 -12.15 -12.30
N ASP A 30 10.40 -12.92 -13.37
CA ASP A 30 9.32 -13.64 -14.05
C ASP A 30 8.18 -12.75 -14.61
N ILE A 31 8.43 -11.45 -14.83
CA ILE A 31 7.42 -10.49 -15.33
C ILE A 31 7.25 -10.50 -16.85
N GLY A 32 8.20 -11.07 -17.59
CA GLY A 32 8.21 -11.18 -19.04
C GLY A 32 7.36 -12.34 -19.56
N VAL A 33 7.99 -13.41 -20.04
CA VAL A 33 7.29 -14.54 -20.68
C VAL A 33 6.30 -15.22 -19.73
N PHE A 34 6.64 -15.28 -18.44
CA PHE A 34 5.76 -15.87 -17.44
C PHE A 34 4.57 -14.96 -17.08
N GLY A 35 4.64 -13.65 -17.33
CA GLY A 35 3.55 -12.69 -17.08
C GLY A 35 3.40 -12.25 -15.62
N GLY A 36 4.42 -12.47 -14.80
CA GLY A 36 4.48 -12.14 -13.38
C GLY A 36 3.98 -13.27 -12.47
N ALA A 37 4.52 -13.34 -11.25
CA ALA A 37 4.15 -14.34 -10.24
C ALA A 37 2.64 -14.41 -10.00
N PHE A 38 1.99 -13.24 -10.02
CA PHE A 38 0.55 -13.12 -9.80
C PHE A 38 -0.26 -12.92 -11.07
N LYS A 39 0.36 -12.85 -12.25
CA LYS A 39 -0.27 -12.54 -13.55
C LYS A 39 -0.67 -11.07 -13.75
N VAL A 40 0.04 -10.13 -13.13
CA VAL A 40 -0.20 -8.70 -13.33
C VAL A 40 0.26 -8.23 -14.72
N THR A 41 1.40 -8.74 -15.21
CA THR A 41 2.00 -8.37 -16.50
C THR A 41 1.73 -9.39 -17.60
N ASP A 42 0.68 -10.20 -17.45
CA ASP A 42 0.33 -11.25 -18.40
C ASP A 42 0.08 -10.69 -19.82
N GLY A 43 0.77 -11.26 -20.80
CA GLY A 43 0.74 -10.84 -22.21
C GLY A 43 1.45 -9.51 -22.52
N PHE A 44 2.11 -8.87 -21.56
CA PHE A 44 2.76 -7.58 -21.80
C PHE A 44 3.95 -7.69 -22.75
N ILE A 45 4.75 -8.75 -22.64
CA ILE A 45 5.93 -8.93 -23.48
C ILE A 45 5.57 -9.10 -24.97
N ASP A 46 4.43 -9.72 -25.25
CA ASP A 46 3.91 -9.84 -26.63
C ASP A 46 3.44 -8.49 -27.18
N GLU A 47 2.89 -7.64 -26.32
CA GLU A 47 2.37 -6.32 -26.70
C GLU A 47 3.49 -5.27 -26.86
N PHE A 48 4.43 -5.22 -25.93
CA PHE A 48 5.42 -4.13 -25.83
C PHE A 48 6.85 -4.56 -26.16
N GLY A 49 7.10 -5.86 -26.30
CA GLY A 49 8.42 -6.40 -26.58
C GLY A 49 9.37 -6.45 -25.37
N PRO A 50 10.48 -7.20 -25.50
CA PRO A 50 11.43 -7.44 -24.40
C PRO A 50 12.23 -6.20 -23.98
N GLU A 51 12.25 -5.14 -24.80
CA GLU A 51 12.90 -3.86 -24.44
C GLU A 51 12.09 -3.01 -23.47
N ARG A 52 10.80 -3.32 -23.29
CA ARG A 52 9.89 -2.56 -22.41
C ARG A 52 9.35 -3.43 -21.25
N VAL A 53 9.55 -4.75 -21.34
CA VAL A 53 9.12 -5.76 -20.38
C VAL A 53 10.28 -6.71 -20.14
N MET A 54 11.06 -6.45 -19.08
CA MET A 54 12.36 -7.08 -18.87
C MET A 54 12.36 -8.06 -17.69
N ASP A 55 12.57 -9.35 -17.99
CA ASP A 55 12.94 -10.33 -16.96
C ASP A 55 14.33 -10.05 -16.41
N THR A 56 14.48 -10.11 -15.10
CA THR A 56 15.75 -9.87 -14.39
C THR A 56 16.25 -11.15 -13.71
N PRO A 57 17.56 -11.26 -13.42
CA PRO A 57 18.05 -12.24 -12.45
C PRO A 57 17.41 -12.03 -11.06
N LEU A 58 17.47 -13.07 -10.23
CA LEU A 58 17.07 -13.02 -8.81
C LEU A 58 18.09 -12.20 -7.99
N ALA A 59 17.96 -10.87 -8.06
CA ALA A 59 18.90 -9.93 -7.47
C ALA A 59 18.25 -8.55 -7.31
N GLU A 60 17.45 -8.37 -6.26
CA GLU A 60 16.61 -7.19 -6.03
C GLU A 60 17.42 -5.89 -5.96
N SER A 61 18.63 -5.94 -5.38
CA SER A 61 19.56 -4.81 -5.38
C SER A 61 19.96 -4.38 -6.80
N ALA A 62 20.17 -5.33 -7.71
CA ALA A 62 20.50 -5.04 -9.10
C ALA A 62 19.29 -4.49 -9.87
N ILE A 63 18.08 -4.98 -9.58
CA ILE A 63 16.82 -4.47 -10.14
C ILE A 63 16.69 -2.97 -9.82
N ILE A 64 16.76 -2.62 -8.53
CA ILE A 64 16.59 -1.23 -8.09
C ILE A 64 17.76 -0.36 -8.54
N GLY A 65 19.00 -0.83 -8.41
CA GLY A 65 20.19 -0.09 -8.83
C GLY A 65 20.17 0.26 -10.33
N THR A 66 19.75 -0.70 -11.16
CA THR A 66 19.60 -0.48 -12.61
C THR A 66 18.48 0.52 -12.90
N ALA A 67 17.35 0.40 -12.21
CA ALA A 67 16.25 1.34 -12.33
C ALA A 67 16.65 2.77 -11.95
N ILE A 68 17.41 2.96 -10.87
CA ILE A 68 17.96 4.27 -10.50
C ILE A 68 18.83 4.82 -11.63
N GLY A 69 19.75 4.02 -12.17
CA GLY A 69 20.58 4.43 -13.30
C GLY A 69 19.78 4.83 -14.53
N ALA A 70 18.76 4.04 -14.88
CA ALA A 70 17.83 4.32 -15.98
C ALA A 70 17.05 5.63 -15.75
N ALA A 71 16.59 5.85 -14.51
CA ALA A 71 15.84 7.04 -14.13
C ALA A 71 16.69 8.32 -14.26
N VAL A 72 17.97 8.25 -13.85
CA VAL A 72 18.93 9.37 -13.97
C VAL A 72 19.18 9.76 -15.43
N VAL A 73 19.11 8.82 -16.37
CA VAL A 73 19.23 9.11 -17.82
C VAL A 73 17.90 9.43 -18.49
N GLY A 74 16.82 9.61 -17.72
CA GLY A 74 15.54 10.13 -18.19
C GLY A 74 14.47 9.09 -18.47
N LEU A 75 14.67 7.82 -18.08
CA LEU A 75 13.63 6.79 -18.14
C LEU A 75 12.74 6.80 -16.89
N ARG A 76 11.65 6.02 -16.91
CA ARG A 76 10.67 5.90 -15.82
C ARG A 76 10.40 4.43 -15.49
N PRO A 77 11.36 3.73 -14.87
CA PRO A 77 11.22 2.30 -14.60
C PRO A 77 10.16 2.03 -13.53
N VAL A 78 9.42 0.94 -13.75
CA VAL A 78 8.52 0.34 -12.78
C VAL A 78 9.08 -1.03 -12.41
N CYS A 79 9.65 -1.12 -11.22
CA CYS A 79 10.25 -2.35 -10.70
C CYS A 79 9.19 -3.19 -9.98
N GLU A 80 9.14 -4.49 -10.23
CA GLU A 80 8.36 -5.45 -9.42
C GLU A 80 9.32 -6.25 -8.55
N MET A 81 9.14 -6.19 -7.23
CA MET A 81 9.65 -7.25 -6.36
C MET A 81 8.63 -8.39 -6.38
N GLN A 82 9.08 -9.65 -6.47
CA GLN A 82 8.15 -10.77 -6.55
C GLN A 82 7.26 -10.86 -5.29
N PHE A 83 7.84 -10.56 -4.13
CA PHE A 83 7.15 -10.36 -2.86
C PHE A 83 7.78 -9.16 -2.14
N ALA A 84 6.97 -8.41 -1.40
CA ALA A 84 7.44 -7.23 -0.67
C ALA A 84 8.58 -7.56 0.31
N ASP A 85 8.60 -8.77 0.89
CA ASP A 85 9.63 -9.28 1.80
C ASP A 85 11.06 -9.14 1.21
N PHE A 86 11.19 -9.33 -0.10
CA PHE A 86 12.49 -9.35 -0.81
C PHE A 86 13.07 -7.95 -1.05
N ILE A 87 12.29 -6.89 -0.81
CA ILE A 87 12.80 -5.51 -0.87
C ILE A 87 13.97 -5.28 0.10
N SER A 88 14.09 -6.09 1.14
CA SER A 88 15.20 -6.08 2.09
C SER A 88 16.57 -6.23 1.40
N CYS A 89 16.68 -7.00 0.32
CA CYS A 89 17.89 -7.13 -0.49
C CYS A 89 18.24 -5.83 -1.26
N GLY A 90 17.23 -5.05 -1.62
CA GLY A 90 17.35 -3.79 -2.35
C GLY A 90 17.33 -2.53 -1.48
N PHE A 91 17.30 -2.69 -0.15
CA PHE A 91 17.05 -1.59 0.79
C PHE A 91 18.02 -0.42 0.64
N ASP A 92 19.31 -0.70 0.56
CA ASP A 92 20.35 0.34 0.45
C ASP A 92 20.18 1.19 -0.82
N GLN A 93 19.89 0.55 -1.95
CA GLN A 93 19.65 1.23 -3.23
C GLN A 93 18.45 2.18 -3.11
N LEU A 94 17.36 1.72 -2.50
CA LEU A 94 16.16 2.54 -2.40
C LEU A 94 16.34 3.68 -1.38
N VAL A 95 16.82 3.38 -0.18
CA VAL A 95 16.90 4.33 0.96
C VAL A 95 18.08 5.28 0.86
N ASN A 96 19.29 4.76 0.62
CA ASN A 96 20.50 5.58 0.64
C ASN A 96 20.83 6.20 -0.71
N VAL A 97 20.47 5.53 -1.81
CA VAL A 97 20.76 6.03 -3.14
C VAL A 97 19.56 6.80 -3.69
N ALA A 98 18.45 6.14 -4.00
CA ALA A 98 17.30 6.78 -4.66
C ALA A 98 16.68 7.91 -3.82
N GLY A 99 16.30 7.61 -2.57
CA GLY A 99 15.58 8.56 -1.70
C GLY A 99 16.37 9.84 -1.39
N LYS A 100 17.70 9.76 -1.35
CA LYS A 100 18.56 10.92 -1.03
C LYS A 100 19.09 11.65 -2.26
N MET A 101 18.89 11.10 -3.47
CA MET A 101 19.53 11.62 -4.67
C MET A 101 19.08 13.03 -5.01
N HIS A 102 17.78 13.32 -4.92
CA HIS A 102 17.25 14.66 -5.19
C HIS A 102 17.80 15.68 -4.19
N TYR A 103 17.78 15.37 -2.89
CA TYR A 103 18.35 16.26 -1.87
C TYR A 103 19.86 16.49 -2.06
N ARG A 104 20.61 15.43 -2.39
CA ARG A 104 22.07 15.48 -2.51
C ARG A 104 22.56 16.14 -3.81
N GLN A 105 21.83 15.97 -4.91
CA GLN A 105 22.34 16.29 -6.26
C GLN A 105 21.35 17.08 -7.13
N GLY A 106 20.13 17.35 -6.66
CA GLY A 106 19.07 17.96 -7.47
C GLY A 106 18.54 17.07 -8.60
N LEU A 107 18.88 15.78 -8.59
CA LEU A 107 18.46 14.83 -9.62
C LEU A 107 17.18 14.13 -9.20
N ALA A 108 16.17 14.18 -10.07
CA ALA A 108 14.94 13.39 -9.94
C ALA A 108 15.25 11.90 -10.13
N VAL A 109 14.51 11.05 -9.42
CA VAL A 109 14.61 9.59 -9.52
C VAL A 109 13.19 9.03 -9.68
N PRO A 110 12.57 9.20 -10.87
CA PRO A 110 11.20 8.75 -11.14
C PRO A 110 11.13 7.22 -11.28
N ILE A 111 11.16 6.53 -10.14
CA ILE A 111 11.02 5.07 -10.08
C ILE A 111 9.78 4.70 -9.27
N THR A 112 9.03 3.72 -9.75
CA THR A 112 7.95 3.10 -8.97
C THR A 112 8.37 1.68 -8.63
N VAL A 113 8.41 1.35 -7.34
CA VAL A 113 8.71 0.01 -6.86
C VAL A 113 7.42 -0.63 -6.36
N ARG A 114 6.89 -1.58 -7.14
CA ARG A 114 5.71 -2.37 -6.79
C ARG A 114 6.09 -3.50 -5.83
N LEU A 115 5.30 -3.62 -4.77
CA LEU A 115 5.58 -4.46 -3.61
C LEU A 115 4.33 -5.30 -3.26
N PRO A 116 4.19 -6.52 -3.82
CA PRO A 116 3.19 -7.51 -3.41
C PRO A 116 3.32 -7.87 -1.92
N SER A 117 2.52 -7.22 -1.07
CA SER A 117 2.62 -7.30 0.39
C SER A 117 1.47 -8.05 1.06
N GLY A 118 1.66 -8.34 2.34
CA GLY A 118 0.65 -8.85 3.25
C GLY A 118 0.33 -10.35 3.13
N GLY A 119 -0.41 -10.85 4.11
CA GLY A 119 -0.71 -12.26 4.32
C GLY A 119 -2.13 -12.67 3.93
N GLY A 120 -2.66 -13.71 4.60
CA GLY A 120 -4.03 -14.19 4.41
C GLY A 120 -4.18 -15.23 3.30
N PHE A 121 -3.09 -15.90 2.94
CA PHE A 121 -3.05 -17.01 1.98
C PHE A 121 -2.00 -18.07 2.35
N SER A 122 -1.49 -18.01 3.58
CA SER A 122 -0.53 -18.97 4.13
C SER A 122 0.79 -19.00 3.36
N GLY A 123 1.30 -17.80 3.03
CA GLY A 123 2.62 -17.61 2.39
C GLY A 123 3.81 -17.81 3.33
N GLY A 124 3.55 -17.88 4.64
CA GLY A 124 4.57 -18.03 5.66
C GLY A 124 5.44 -16.77 5.84
N PRO A 125 6.56 -16.89 6.56
CA PRO A 125 7.28 -15.73 7.07
C PRO A 125 8.09 -14.94 6.04
N PHE A 126 8.21 -15.44 4.80
CA PHE A 126 9.01 -14.84 3.73
C PHE A 126 8.16 -14.30 2.56
N HIS A 127 6.84 -14.40 2.66
CA HIS A 127 5.94 -13.99 1.59
C HIS A 127 4.69 -13.29 2.11
N SER A 128 4.70 -12.80 3.35
CA SER A 128 3.49 -12.27 4.00
C SER A 128 3.74 -10.97 4.77
N GLN A 129 4.93 -10.39 4.67
CA GLN A 129 5.24 -9.17 5.41
C GLN A 129 4.63 -7.92 4.77
N ASN A 130 4.44 -6.91 5.63
CA ASN A 130 4.10 -5.54 5.27
C ASN A 130 5.29 -4.65 5.71
N PRO A 131 6.25 -4.38 4.80
CA PRO A 131 7.49 -3.64 5.12
C PRO A 131 7.40 -2.11 4.98
N GLU A 132 6.21 -1.52 4.83
CA GLU A 132 6.01 -0.09 4.59
C GLU A 132 6.71 0.80 5.62
N ALA A 133 6.72 0.40 6.89
CA ALA A 133 7.30 1.17 7.99
C ALA A 133 8.79 1.49 7.79
N TRP A 134 9.51 0.59 7.12
CA TRP A 134 10.91 0.78 6.77
C TRP A 134 11.14 2.00 5.90
N PHE A 135 10.23 2.22 4.95
CA PHE A 135 10.31 3.31 3.97
C PHE A 135 9.62 4.56 4.47
N MET A 136 8.61 4.43 5.35
CA MET A 136 7.99 5.57 6.01
C MET A 136 9.00 6.42 6.79
N HIS A 137 10.01 5.77 7.37
CA HIS A 137 11.06 6.45 8.12
C HIS A 137 12.16 7.08 7.24
N SER A 138 12.13 6.88 5.92
CA SER A 138 13.18 7.35 5.01
C SER A 138 12.73 8.55 4.19
N PRO A 139 13.18 9.79 4.51
CA PRO A 139 12.87 10.97 3.71
C PRO A 139 13.28 10.83 2.24
N GLY A 140 12.44 11.38 1.37
CA GLY A 140 12.64 11.34 -0.10
C GLY A 140 12.07 10.11 -0.79
N ILE A 141 11.45 9.19 -0.03
CA ILE A 141 10.62 8.10 -0.56
C ILE A 141 9.16 8.38 -0.22
N LYS A 142 8.27 8.07 -1.16
CA LYS A 142 6.81 8.09 -0.93
C LYS A 142 6.29 6.65 -0.82
N VAL A 143 5.21 6.46 -0.07
CA VAL A 143 4.64 5.13 0.17
C VAL A 143 3.13 5.21 0.04
N VAL A 144 2.55 4.35 -0.80
CA VAL A 144 1.10 4.27 -1.05
C VAL A 144 0.62 2.83 -0.95
N ALA A 145 -0.60 2.64 -0.46
CA ALA A 145 -1.22 1.34 -0.20
C ALA A 145 -2.71 1.36 -0.60
N PRO A 146 -3.06 1.01 -1.86
CA PRO A 146 -4.44 1.03 -2.33
C PRO A 146 -5.28 -0.08 -1.69
N SER A 147 -6.55 0.23 -1.41
CA SER A 147 -7.52 -0.73 -0.86
C SER A 147 -8.61 -1.17 -1.87
N THR A 148 -8.87 -0.37 -2.91
CA THR A 148 -9.90 -0.66 -3.93
C THR A 148 -9.30 -0.79 -5.33
N ALA A 149 -10.06 -1.35 -6.28
CA ALA A 149 -9.63 -1.43 -7.68
C ALA A 149 -9.43 -0.04 -8.31
N GLU A 150 -10.30 0.92 -8.00
CA GLU A 150 -10.16 2.30 -8.47
C GLU A 150 -8.89 2.96 -7.92
N ASP A 151 -8.62 2.80 -6.62
CA ASP A 151 -7.42 3.34 -5.99
C ASP A 151 -6.16 2.69 -6.54
N ALA A 152 -6.19 1.39 -6.79
CA ALA A 152 -5.04 0.67 -7.31
C ALA A 152 -4.60 1.21 -8.67
N LYS A 153 -5.56 1.46 -9.57
CA LYS A 153 -5.23 2.08 -10.86
C LYS A 153 -4.76 3.53 -10.69
N GLY A 154 -5.52 4.36 -10.00
CA GLY A 154 -5.25 5.80 -9.91
C GLY A 154 -3.97 6.14 -9.13
N LEU A 155 -3.68 5.42 -8.04
CA LEU A 155 -2.44 5.62 -7.28
C LEU A 155 -1.22 5.13 -8.06
N LEU A 156 -1.36 4.09 -8.89
CA LEU A 156 -0.24 3.61 -9.70
C LEU A 156 0.10 4.60 -10.82
N HIS A 157 -0.89 5.22 -11.48
CA HIS A 157 -0.65 6.34 -12.40
C HIS A 157 0.09 7.49 -11.70
N ALA A 158 -0.42 7.94 -10.55
CA ALA A 158 0.21 9.00 -9.78
C ALA A 158 1.65 8.64 -9.34
N ALA A 159 1.89 7.38 -8.96
CA ALA A 159 3.22 6.88 -8.60
C ALA A 159 4.18 6.87 -9.80
N ILE A 160 3.71 6.44 -10.97
CA ILE A 160 4.51 6.39 -12.20
C ILE A 160 4.80 7.80 -12.72
N HIS A 161 3.96 8.79 -12.45
CA HIS A 161 4.16 10.19 -12.82
C HIS A 161 4.97 11.00 -11.79
N ASP A 162 5.15 10.50 -10.57
CA ASP A 162 5.96 11.19 -9.56
C ASP A 162 7.43 11.31 -10.00
N PRO A 163 8.10 12.46 -9.78
CA PRO A 163 9.52 12.60 -10.09
C PRO A 163 10.45 11.94 -9.05
N ASN A 164 9.91 11.37 -7.97
CA ASN A 164 10.67 10.76 -6.87
C ASN A 164 10.35 9.27 -6.73
N PRO A 165 11.16 8.52 -5.95
CA PRO A 165 10.89 7.10 -5.69
C PRO A 165 9.57 6.89 -4.94
N VAL A 166 8.72 6.01 -5.47
CA VAL A 166 7.45 5.63 -4.84
C VAL A 166 7.41 4.12 -4.59
N CYS A 167 7.23 3.73 -3.34
CA CYS A 167 6.85 2.37 -2.94
C CYS A 167 5.33 2.20 -3.11
N TYR A 168 4.93 1.33 -4.02
CA TYR A 168 3.54 0.99 -4.27
C TYR A 168 3.21 -0.36 -3.64
N MET A 169 2.58 -0.33 -2.47
CA MET A 169 2.24 -1.49 -1.65
C MET A 169 0.94 -2.12 -2.14
N GLU A 170 1.03 -3.19 -2.92
CA GLU A 170 -0.13 -3.89 -3.46
C GLU A 170 -0.42 -5.16 -2.67
N HIS A 171 -1.59 -5.20 -2.04
CA HIS A 171 -1.89 -6.29 -1.12
C HIS A 171 -2.35 -7.55 -1.85
N LYS A 172 -1.60 -8.66 -1.71
CA LYS A 172 -1.84 -9.91 -2.48
C LYS A 172 -3.24 -10.49 -2.24
N HIS A 173 -3.76 -10.39 -1.02
CA HIS A 173 -5.10 -10.85 -0.69
C HIS A 173 -6.20 -10.15 -1.51
N LEU A 174 -5.97 -8.91 -1.96
CA LEU A 174 -6.97 -8.12 -2.68
C LEU A 174 -7.05 -8.44 -4.17
N TYR A 175 -5.96 -8.93 -4.77
CA TYR A 175 -5.81 -9.11 -6.23
C TYR A 175 -7.02 -9.67 -6.95
N ARG A 176 -7.62 -10.74 -6.42
CA ARG A 176 -8.76 -11.44 -7.05
C ARG A 176 -10.06 -11.32 -6.26
N ARG A 177 -10.01 -10.80 -5.03
CA ARG A 177 -11.17 -10.70 -4.12
C ARG A 177 -11.89 -9.38 -4.28
N VAL A 178 -11.14 -8.28 -4.43
CA VAL A 178 -11.71 -6.95 -4.62
C VAL A 178 -11.99 -6.73 -6.11
N LYS A 179 -13.22 -6.31 -6.41
CA LYS A 179 -13.69 -5.87 -7.71
C LYS A 179 -14.47 -4.58 -7.55
N GLY A 180 -14.36 -3.67 -8.50
CA GLY A 180 -15.08 -2.40 -8.46
C GLY A 180 -15.19 -1.76 -9.84
N GLU A 181 -16.02 -0.74 -9.95
CA GLU A 181 -16.06 0.11 -11.15
C GLU A 181 -14.79 0.94 -11.22
N VAL A 182 -14.10 0.87 -12.36
CA VAL A 182 -12.86 1.59 -12.62
C VAL A 182 -13.04 2.47 -13.86
N PRO A 183 -12.71 3.77 -13.79
CA PRO A 183 -12.69 4.64 -14.96
C PRO A 183 -11.76 4.12 -16.07
N GLU A 184 -12.19 4.29 -17.32
CA GLU A 184 -11.36 3.97 -18.48
C GLU A 184 -10.32 5.08 -18.71
N GLY A 185 -9.18 4.71 -19.31
CA GLY A 185 -8.08 5.63 -19.55
C GLY A 185 -7.31 6.04 -18.29
N VAL A 186 -6.43 7.02 -18.45
CA VAL A 186 -5.52 7.51 -17.39
C VAL A 186 -6.27 8.49 -16.48
N TYR A 187 -6.20 8.23 -15.18
CA TYR A 187 -6.58 9.17 -14.13
C TYR A 187 -5.66 8.97 -12.92
N GLU A 188 -5.52 10.00 -12.10
CA GLU A 188 -4.67 9.96 -10.92
C GLU A 188 -5.51 10.05 -9.65
N THR A 189 -5.20 9.18 -8.70
CA THR A 189 -5.67 9.33 -7.32
C THR A 189 -4.59 10.09 -6.55
N PRO A 190 -4.91 11.24 -5.94
CA PRO A 190 -3.94 11.97 -5.14
C PRO A 190 -3.49 11.16 -3.93
N PHE A 191 -2.29 11.43 -3.42
CA PHE A 191 -1.73 10.80 -2.22
C PHE A 191 -2.37 11.39 -0.95
N THR A 192 -3.68 11.21 -0.83
CA THR A 192 -4.54 11.72 0.24
C THR A 192 -5.49 10.62 0.70
N ALA A 193 -5.97 10.73 1.93
CA ALA A 193 -6.92 9.77 2.48
C ALA A 193 -8.32 9.90 1.85
N ARG A 194 -9.17 8.91 2.09
CA ARG A 194 -10.59 8.91 1.72
C ARG A 194 -11.43 8.40 2.88
N VAL A 195 -12.51 9.10 3.19
CA VAL A 195 -13.59 8.53 4.01
C VAL A 195 -14.32 7.47 3.18
N ALA A 196 -14.04 6.19 3.46
CA ALA A 196 -14.64 5.05 2.78
C ALA A 196 -16.10 4.84 3.19
N ARG A 197 -16.43 5.17 4.45
CA ARG A 197 -17.81 5.27 4.93
C ARG A 197 -17.90 6.37 5.99
N PRO A 198 -18.86 7.30 5.89
CA PRO A 198 -19.02 8.36 6.89
C PRO A 198 -19.59 7.80 8.21
N GLY A 199 -19.28 8.46 9.32
CA GLY A 199 -19.83 8.19 10.64
C GLY A 199 -19.49 9.27 11.65
N SER A 200 -19.90 9.11 12.90
CA SER A 200 -19.77 10.13 13.95
C SER A 200 -19.42 9.61 15.34
N ASP A 201 -19.60 8.33 15.64
CA ASP A 201 -19.48 7.82 17.00
C ASP A 201 -18.06 7.29 17.30
N LEU A 202 -17.35 6.86 16.25
CA LEU A 202 -15.99 6.36 16.26
C LEU A 202 -15.43 6.37 14.83
N VAL A 203 -14.12 6.56 14.68
CA VAL A 203 -13.41 6.38 13.41
C VAL A 203 -12.48 5.15 13.47
N VAL A 204 -12.57 4.29 12.46
CA VAL A 204 -11.60 3.24 12.18
C VAL A 204 -10.68 3.71 11.05
N ILE A 205 -9.39 3.86 11.35
CA ILE A 205 -8.36 4.28 10.40
C ILE A 205 -7.60 3.04 9.92
N ALA A 206 -7.56 2.81 8.61
CA ALA A 206 -6.93 1.62 8.02
C ALA A 206 -6.32 1.93 6.64
N TYR A 207 -5.57 0.98 6.09
CA TYR A 207 -5.04 1.01 4.73
C TYR A 207 -4.94 -0.40 4.14
N GLY A 208 -4.73 -0.50 2.82
CA GLY A 208 -4.60 -1.79 2.15
C GLY A 208 -5.78 -2.73 2.42
N ALA A 209 -5.51 -3.97 2.79
CA ALA A 209 -6.57 -4.95 3.05
C ALA A 209 -7.38 -4.69 4.33
N MET A 210 -6.81 -3.97 5.29
CA MET A 210 -7.49 -3.69 6.56
C MET A 210 -8.69 -2.74 6.40
N VAL A 211 -8.77 -2.00 5.29
CA VAL A 211 -9.97 -1.20 4.97
C VAL A 211 -11.19 -2.10 4.76
N GLY A 212 -11.03 -3.23 4.06
CA GLY A 212 -12.11 -4.19 3.87
C GLY A 212 -12.54 -4.82 5.20
N VAL A 213 -11.57 -5.22 6.02
CA VAL A 213 -11.81 -5.77 7.37
C VAL A 213 -12.54 -4.74 8.26
N ALA A 214 -12.10 -3.48 8.22
CA ALA A 214 -12.73 -2.39 8.96
C ALA A 214 -14.18 -2.20 8.53
N LEU A 215 -14.46 -2.10 7.22
CA LEU A 215 -15.81 -1.94 6.68
C LEU A 215 -16.74 -3.07 7.13
N GLU A 216 -16.29 -4.33 7.03
CA GLU A 216 -17.05 -5.52 7.44
C GLU A 216 -17.29 -5.57 8.95
N ALA A 217 -16.26 -5.32 9.76
CA ALA A 217 -16.35 -5.33 11.22
C ALA A 217 -17.33 -4.31 11.79
N THR A 218 -17.63 -3.27 11.02
CA THR A 218 -18.41 -2.11 11.44
C THR A 218 -19.66 -1.89 10.59
N GLU A 219 -20.07 -2.89 9.78
CA GLU A 219 -21.31 -2.85 9.01
C GLU A 219 -22.56 -2.84 9.92
N ASP A 220 -22.52 -3.64 11.00
CA ASP A 220 -23.51 -3.63 12.07
C ASP A 220 -22.82 -3.74 13.43
N LEU A 221 -22.56 -2.57 14.03
CA LEU A 221 -21.93 -2.42 15.34
C LEU A 221 -22.95 -1.88 16.35
N ASP A 222 -24.01 -2.66 16.55
CA ASP A 222 -25.04 -2.40 17.57
C ASP A 222 -25.71 -1.01 17.43
N GLY A 223 -25.84 -0.55 16.18
CA GLY A 223 -26.44 0.75 15.81
C GLY A 223 -25.49 1.94 15.81
N ALA A 224 -24.20 1.76 16.11
CA ALA A 224 -23.21 2.85 16.10
C ALA A 224 -22.90 3.34 14.67
N SER A 225 -22.74 4.66 14.54
CA SER A 225 -22.33 5.34 13.31
C SER A 225 -20.81 5.39 13.21
N VAL A 226 -20.19 4.39 12.57
CA VAL A 226 -18.73 4.27 12.48
C VAL A 226 -18.18 4.78 11.16
N GLU A 227 -17.31 5.79 11.25
CA GLU A 227 -16.52 6.27 10.11
C GLU A 227 -15.38 5.29 9.81
N VAL A 228 -15.13 5.02 8.53
CA VAL A 228 -13.95 4.28 8.08
C VAL A 228 -13.10 5.20 7.21
N LEU A 229 -11.89 5.50 7.68
CA LEU A 229 -10.91 6.32 6.97
C LEU A 229 -9.85 5.41 6.34
N ASP A 230 -9.80 5.41 5.01
CA ASP A 230 -8.76 4.75 4.23
C ASP A 230 -7.62 5.73 3.96
N LEU A 231 -6.43 5.44 4.48
CA LEU A 231 -5.28 6.33 4.37
C LEU A 231 -4.81 6.52 2.94
N ARG A 232 -4.86 5.48 2.08
CA ARG A 232 -4.28 5.41 0.72
C ARG A 232 -2.78 5.73 0.60
N SER A 233 -2.30 6.81 1.20
CA SER A 233 -0.89 7.20 1.30
C SER A 233 -0.42 7.10 2.74
N LEU A 234 0.77 6.53 2.90
CA LEU A 234 1.49 6.44 4.17
C LEU A 234 2.65 7.44 4.23
N VAL A 235 3.19 7.82 3.08
CA VAL A 235 4.09 8.98 2.94
C VAL A 235 3.74 9.76 1.67
N PRO A 236 3.32 11.04 1.81
CA PRO A 236 3.01 11.73 3.07
C PRO A 236 1.73 11.18 3.73
N LEU A 237 1.63 11.26 5.06
CA LEU A 237 0.34 11.06 5.72
C LEU A 237 -0.58 12.25 5.43
N ASP A 238 -1.85 11.98 5.17
CA ASP A 238 -2.88 13.01 5.11
C ASP A 238 -3.32 13.40 6.53
N GLU A 239 -2.46 14.17 7.20
CA GLU A 239 -2.66 14.57 8.59
C GLU A 239 -3.95 15.38 8.78
N ALA A 240 -4.35 16.16 7.77
CA ALA A 240 -5.57 16.95 7.82
C ALA A 240 -6.80 16.05 7.84
N ALA A 241 -6.91 15.08 6.93
CA ALA A 241 -8.03 14.15 6.92
C ALA A 241 -8.11 13.33 8.21
N ILE A 242 -6.97 12.86 8.73
CA ILE A 242 -6.91 12.14 10.01
C ILE A 242 -7.46 13.01 11.14
N LEU A 243 -6.94 14.24 11.30
CA LEU A 243 -7.33 15.12 12.38
C LEU A 243 -8.80 15.57 12.27
N ASP A 244 -9.29 15.82 11.06
CA ASP A 244 -10.69 16.16 10.81
C ASP A 244 -11.63 15.00 11.19
N SER A 245 -11.26 13.76 10.90
CA SER A 245 -11.99 12.56 11.32
C SER A 245 -12.00 12.39 12.83
N VAL A 246 -10.86 12.58 13.49
CA VAL A 246 -10.77 12.52 14.96
C VAL A 246 -11.63 13.60 15.61
N ALA A 247 -11.60 14.83 15.10
CA ALA A 247 -12.42 15.93 15.62
C ALA A 247 -13.93 15.67 15.48
N ARG A 248 -14.35 14.89 14.47
CA ARG A 248 -15.76 14.49 14.29
C ARG A 248 -16.17 13.32 15.18
N CYS A 249 -15.31 12.33 15.32
CA CYS A 249 -15.68 11.04 15.89
C CYS A 249 -15.24 10.82 17.34
N SER A 250 -14.24 11.57 17.82
CA SER A 250 -13.71 11.57 19.20
C SER A 250 -13.19 10.23 19.77
N LYS A 251 -13.46 9.09 19.15
CA LYS A 251 -12.93 7.77 19.49
C LYS A 251 -12.26 7.17 18.26
N VAL A 252 -11.10 6.54 18.46
CA VAL A 252 -10.22 6.13 17.35
C VAL A 252 -9.74 4.69 17.53
N VAL A 253 -10.01 3.87 16.52
CA VAL A 253 -9.36 2.57 16.32
C VAL A 253 -8.48 2.64 15.08
N ILE A 254 -7.24 2.16 15.18
CA ILE A 254 -6.32 2.05 14.05
C ILE A 254 -6.08 0.57 13.76
N VAL A 255 -6.17 0.17 12.49
CA VAL A 255 -6.00 -1.22 12.07
C VAL A 255 -4.83 -1.35 11.09
N ASP A 256 -3.79 -2.05 11.52
CA ASP A 256 -2.58 -2.34 10.73
C ASP A 256 -2.45 -3.85 10.53
N GLU A 257 -2.24 -4.34 9.30
CA GLU A 257 -1.86 -5.75 9.13
C GLU A 257 -0.40 -5.99 9.54
N ALA A 258 0.45 -4.96 9.49
CA ALA A 258 1.84 -5.04 9.93
C ALA A 258 1.97 -5.35 11.44
N ASN A 259 3.20 -5.68 11.84
CA ASN A 259 3.54 -5.89 13.24
C ASN A 259 3.28 -4.62 14.05
N SER A 260 2.76 -4.76 15.27
CA SER A 260 2.36 -3.65 16.14
C SER A 260 3.48 -2.64 16.42
N THR A 261 4.72 -3.12 16.58
CA THR A 261 5.87 -2.24 16.84
C THR A 261 6.28 -1.49 15.58
N CYS A 262 6.30 -0.14 15.68
CA CYS A 262 6.70 0.77 14.60
C CYS A 262 5.83 0.69 13.32
N ALA A 263 4.63 0.12 13.38
CA ALA A 263 3.66 0.15 12.27
C ALA A 263 3.30 1.59 11.85
N ALA A 264 2.68 1.72 10.67
CA ALA A 264 2.13 2.99 10.21
C ALA A 264 1.16 3.60 11.25
N GLY A 265 0.32 2.77 11.86
CA GLY A 265 -0.61 3.20 12.90
C GLY A 265 0.05 3.72 14.18
N ALA A 266 1.32 3.39 14.45
CA ALA A 266 2.06 4.03 15.54
C ALA A 266 2.32 5.52 15.26
N GLN A 267 2.68 5.87 14.02
CA GLN A 267 2.86 7.26 13.60
C GLN A 267 1.51 8.02 13.61
N VAL A 268 0.43 7.38 13.18
CA VAL A 268 -0.92 7.96 13.24
C VAL A 268 -1.35 8.20 14.69
N ALA A 269 -1.14 7.24 15.58
CA ALA A 269 -1.45 7.43 17.00
C ALA A 269 -0.64 8.57 17.64
N ALA A 270 0.65 8.71 17.29
CA ALA A 270 1.49 9.81 17.76
C ALA A 270 0.99 11.16 17.25
N LEU A 271 0.64 11.27 15.97
CA LEU A 271 0.05 12.48 15.38
C LEU A 271 -1.21 12.91 16.13
N ILE A 272 -2.10 11.97 16.41
CA ILE A 272 -3.36 12.22 17.13
C ILE A 272 -3.07 12.65 18.56
N ALA A 273 -2.15 12.00 19.27
CA ALA A 273 -1.77 12.38 20.62
C ALA A 273 -1.11 13.77 20.69
N GLU A 274 -0.36 14.17 19.67
CA GLU A 274 0.28 15.48 19.63
C GLU A 274 -0.68 16.61 19.25
N ARG A 275 -1.64 16.34 18.35
CA ARG A 275 -2.41 17.41 17.67
C ARG A 275 -3.93 17.29 17.79
N GLY A 276 -4.45 16.13 18.16
CA GLY A 276 -5.88 15.85 18.29
C GLY A 276 -6.31 15.40 19.69
N PHE A 277 -5.41 15.45 20.68
CA PHE A 277 -5.65 14.89 22.02
C PHE A 277 -6.89 15.49 22.71
N GLU A 278 -7.13 16.79 22.56
CA GLU A 278 -8.28 17.47 23.20
C GLU A 278 -9.64 17.05 22.62
N TRP A 279 -9.66 16.32 21.50
CA TRP A 279 -10.90 15.81 20.90
C TRP A 279 -11.20 14.38 21.31
N LEU A 280 -10.30 13.70 22.04
CA LEU A 280 -10.44 12.29 22.37
C LEU A 280 -11.34 12.05 23.60
N ASP A 281 -12.38 11.25 23.40
CA ASP A 281 -13.28 10.71 24.44
C ASP A 281 -12.87 9.28 24.86
N GLY A 282 -11.61 8.91 24.65
CA GLY A 282 -11.08 7.59 24.96
C GLY A 282 -9.65 7.41 24.43
N PRO A 283 -8.96 6.33 24.82
CA PRO A 283 -7.63 6.05 24.28
C PRO A 283 -7.69 5.74 22.78
N VAL A 284 -6.62 6.06 22.05
CA VAL A 284 -6.41 5.53 20.69
C VAL A 284 -6.10 4.04 20.81
N VAL A 285 -6.96 3.19 20.24
CA VAL A 285 -6.80 1.73 20.27
C VAL A 285 -6.15 1.27 18.96
N ARG A 286 -5.15 0.38 19.04
CA ARG A 286 -4.50 -0.20 17.85
C ARG A 286 -4.76 -1.71 17.78
N VAL A 287 -5.27 -2.15 16.63
CA VAL A 287 -5.44 -3.56 16.30
C VAL A 287 -4.42 -3.92 15.23
N ALA A 288 -3.40 -4.67 15.63
CA ALA A 288 -2.29 -5.04 14.75
C ALA A 288 -1.85 -6.49 14.94
N THR A 289 -1.08 -7.00 13.98
CA THR A 289 -0.40 -8.29 14.12
C THR A 289 0.60 -8.22 15.29
N PRO A 290 0.66 -9.23 16.18
CA PRO A 290 1.68 -9.28 17.23
C PRO A 290 3.09 -9.36 16.62
N ASP A 291 4.12 -9.00 17.38
CA ASP A 291 5.51 -8.97 16.90
C ASP A 291 6.10 -10.38 16.74
N VAL A 292 5.60 -11.11 15.75
CA VAL A 292 6.00 -12.48 15.39
C VAL A 292 6.11 -12.60 13.87
N PRO A 293 6.94 -13.53 13.36
CA PRO A 293 6.89 -13.87 11.94
C PRO A 293 5.52 -14.43 11.56
N ILE A 294 5.01 -14.08 10.38
CA ILE A 294 3.73 -14.59 9.90
C ILE A 294 3.79 -16.12 9.75
N PRO A 295 2.94 -16.89 10.46
CA PRO A 295 2.94 -18.34 10.39
C PRO A 295 2.51 -18.87 9.02
N PHE A 296 3.07 -20.01 8.62
CA PHE A 296 2.57 -20.77 7.45
C PHE A 296 1.29 -21.56 7.77
N SER A 297 1.12 -21.99 9.03
CA SER A 297 -0.06 -22.76 9.44
C SER A 297 -1.33 -21.89 9.36
N PRO A 298 -2.35 -22.26 8.56
CA PRO A 298 -3.56 -21.44 8.40
C PRO A 298 -4.25 -21.03 9.71
N PRO A 299 -4.47 -21.93 10.70
CA PRO A 299 -5.09 -21.51 11.96
C PRO A 299 -4.22 -20.55 12.78
N LEU A 300 -2.89 -20.62 12.65
CA LEU A 300 -1.99 -19.68 13.34
C LEU A 300 -1.91 -18.34 12.61
N GLU A 301 -1.89 -18.34 11.28
CA GLU A 301 -1.95 -17.11 10.48
C GLU A 301 -3.24 -16.33 10.77
N GLN A 302 -4.39 -17.01 10.77
CA GLN A 302 -5.68 -16.42 11.13
C GLN A 302 -5.72 -15.88 12.56
N ALA A 303 -5.01 -16.51 13.49
CA ALA A 303 -4.96 -16.07 14.88
C ALA A 303 -4.10 -14.81 15.10
N VAL A 304 -3.09 -14.57 14.25
CA VAL A 304 -2.19 -13.41 14.41
C VAL A 304 -2.65 -12.20 13.61
N LEU A 305 -3.22 -12.40 12.41
CA LEU A 305 -3.68 -11.30 11.57
C LEU A 305 -4.92 -10.61 12.18
N PRO A 306 -5.09 -9.29 12.02
CA PRO A 306 -6.32 -8.60 12.40
C PRO A 306 -7.52 -9.15 11.62
N GLY A 307 -8.43 -9.80 12.32
CA GLY A 307 -9.69 -10.29 11.79
C GLY A 307 -10.87 -9.38 12.13
N VAL A 308 -12.00 -9.62 11.46
CA VAL A 308 -13.27 -8.88 11.63
C VAL A 308 -13.70 -8.83 13.10
N GLU A 309 -13.76 -9.99 13.77
CA GLU A 309 -14.20 -10.06 15.17
C GLU A 309 -13.29 -9.27 16.13
N ARG A 310 -11.96 -9.30 15.91
CA ARG A 310 -11.00 -8.57 16.76
C ARG A 310 -11.16 -7.05 16.60
N VAL A 311 -11.39 -6.58 15.37
CA VAL A 311 -11.67 -5.16 15.11
C VAL A 311 -13.02 -4.77 15.72
N LYS A 312 -14.05 -5.63 15.57
CA LYS A 312 -15.38 -5.42 16.10
C LYS A 312 -15.39 -5.29 17.63
N GLU A 313 -14.69 -6.20 18.31
CA GLU A 313 -14.52 -6.20 19.77
C GLU A 313 -13.82 -4.93 20.25
N ALA A 314 -12.70 -4.54 19.61
CA ALA A 314 -12.00 -3.31 19.95
C ALA A 314 -12.87 -2.05 19.79
N CYS A 315 -13.72 -2.00 18.76
CA CYS A 315 -14.65 -0.89 18.57
C CYS A 315 -15.73 -0.87 19.66
N ARG A 316 -16.31 -2.02 20.02
CA ARG A 316 -17.32 -2.13 21.09
C ARG A 316 -16.77 -1.67 22.43
N GLU A 317 -15.61 -2.17 22.82
CA GLU A 317 -14.96 -1.78 24.08
C GLU A 317 -14.69 -0.28 24.15
N LEU A 318 -14.26 0.33 23.02
CA LEU A 318 -13.97 1.76 23.00
C LEU A 318 -15.24 2.62 23.04
N LEU A 319 -16.33 2.17 22.42
CA LEU A 319 -17.63 2.85 22.46
C LEU A 319 -18.21 2.92 23.89
N GLU A 320 -17.88 1.98 24.76
CA GLU A 320 -18.34 1.94 26.16
C GLU A 320 -17.54 2.84 27.13
N TYR A 321 -16.40 3.40 26.70
CA TYR A 321 -15.53 4.28 27.50
C TYR A 321 -16.18 5.63 27.80
#